data_AF-A0AAV6XN68-F1
#
_entry.id   AF-A0AAV6XN68-F1
#
_cell.length_a   1.000
_cell.length_b   1.000
_cell.length_c   1.000
_cell.angle_alpha   90.00
_cell.angle_beta   90.00
_cell.angle_gamma   90.00
#
_symmetry.space_group_name_H-M   'P 1'
#
loop_
_entity.id
_entity.type
_entity.pdbx_description
1 polymer ?
#
loop_
_entity_poly.entity_id
_entity_poly.type
_entity_poly.pdbx_seq_one_letter_code
_entity_poly.pdbx_strand_id
1 'polypeptide(L)'
;MEKKAQTKGRLVTILSIDGGGIRGIIPSRILANLESKLQELDGPNARIADYFDVIAGTSTGGLITAMLAAPGEDNRPLFNAENITSFYLQHCPQIFPASRRNGFMDMITNVFGGPEYDGKYLKTLVKELLHNLTMSNTLTNVVIPAFDLKRLQPIIFTTKDGKEKISRNALLSDVCLGTSAAPTYFPPHYFETKDEVGKTRSFDLVDGGVAANNPVSIYLVNIYALGFLIYCCFIKLWG
;
A
#
# COMPACT_ATOMS: atom_id res chain seq x y z
N MET A 1 7.52 -23.98 -45.23
CA MET A 1 7.76 -23.97 -43.78
C MET A 1 7.29 -22.61 -43.26
N GLU A 2 6.07 -22.57 -42.75
CA GLU A 2 5.45 -21.37 -42.17
C GLU A 2 6.18 -20.98 -40.88
N LYS A 3 6.76 -19.78 -40.85
CA LYS A 3 7.19 -19.15 -39.59
C LYS A 3 5.92 -18.77 -38.83
N LYS A 4 5.55 -19.57 -37.82
CA LYS A 4 4.55 -19.16 -36.84
C LYS A 4 5.00 -17.84 -36.21
N ALA A 5 4.25 -16.78 -36.48
CA ALA A 5 4.41 -15.50 -35.79
C ALA A 5 4.16 -15.74 -34.29
N GLN A 6 5.22 -15.64 -33.51
CA GLN A 6 5.15 -15.64 -32.06
C GLN A 6 4.40 -14.37 -31.66
N THR A 7 3.16 -14.51 -31.16
CA THR A 7 2.40 -13.41 -30.57
C THR A 7 3.25 -12.80 -29.45
N LYS A 8 3.82 -11.62 -29.69
CA LYS A 8 4.47 -10.79 -28.65
C LYS A 8 3.40 -10.51 -27.59
N GLY A 9 3.48 -11.19 -26.45
CA GLY A 9 2.63 -10.88 -25.31
C GLY A 9 2.82 -9.42 -24.88
N ARG A 10 1.73 -8.77 -24.45
CA ARG A 10 1.80 -7.41 -23.88
C ARG A 10 2.68 -7.44 -22.63
N LEU A 11 3.74 -6.64 -22.61
CA LEU A 11 4.54 -6.43 -21.40
C LEU A 11 3.65 -5.74 -20.35
N VAL A 12 3.70 -6.21 -19.10
CA VAL A 12 3.00 -5.58 -17.97
C VAL A 12 4.06 -5.10 -16.99
N THR A 13 3.98 -3.84 -16.60
CA THR A 13 4.94 -3.21 -15.68
C THR A 13 4.37 -3.22 -14.26
N ILE A 14 5.17 -3.73 -13.31
CA ILE A 14 4.73 -3.89 -11.92
C ILE A 14 5.78 -3.27 -10.99
N LEU A 15 5.35 -2.28 -10.21
CA LEU A 15 6.14 -1.74 -9.12
C LEU A 15 5.74 -2.43 -7.82
N SER A 16 6.71 -2.92 -7.04
CA SER A 16 6.44 -3.51 -5.74
C SER A 16 7.27 -2.87 -4.64
N ILE A 17 6.58 -2.43 -3.59
CA ILE A 17 7.14 -1.68 -2.48
C ILE A 17 6.96 -2.48 -1.19
N ASP A 18 8.06 -2.91 -0.59
CA ASP A 18 8.01 -3.68 0.63
C ASP A 18 7.63 -2.81 1.84
N GLY A 19 7.15 -3.46 2.90
CA GLY A 19 6.94 -2.84 4.20
C GLY A 19 8.26 -2.61 4.95
N GLY A 20 8.23 -1.76 5.98
CA GLY A 20 9.44 -1.49 6.76
C GLY A 20 9.34 -0.44 7.86
N GLY A 21 8.13 0.00 8.23
CA GLY A 21 7.94 1.08 9.20
C GLY A 21 8.65 2.35 8.75
N ILE A 22 9.48 2.92 9.62
CA ILE A 22 10.30 4.12 9.34
C ILE A 22 11.22 3.98 8.11
N ARG A 23 11.59 2.74 7.74
CA ARG A 23 12.50 2.47 6.62
C ARG A 23 11.87 2.70 5.25
N GLY A 24 10.57 3.02 5.19
CA GLY A 24 9.90 3.49 3.96
C GLY A 24 10.53 4.72 3.31
N ILE A 25 11.38 5.45 4.04
CA ILE A 25 12.21 6.53 3.48
C ILE A 25 13.18 6.04 2.39
N ILE A 26 13.63 4.78 2.46
CA ILE A 26 14.55 4.20 1.48
C ILE A 26 13.84 4.01 0.12
N PRO A 27 12.71 3.25 0.03
CA PRO A 27 12.00 3.13 -1.23
C PRO A 27 11.46 4.48 -1.72
N SER A 28 11.02 5.39 -0.85
CA SER A 28 10.55 6.71 -1.30
C SER A 28 11.66 7.53 -1.97
N ARG A 29 12.89 7.51 -1.44
CA ARG A 29 14.02 8.19 -2.07
C ARG A 29 14.42 7.56 -3.41
N ILE A 30 14.34 6.24 -3.53
CA ILE A 30 14.61 5.55 -4.81
C ILE A 30 13.56 5.95 -5.84
N LEU A 31 12.28 5.97 -5.45
CA LEU A 31 11.18 6.42 -6.32
C LEU A 31 11.32 7.87 -6.74
N ALA A 32 11.78 8.76 -5.86
CA ALA A 32 12.05 10.16 -6.19
C ALA A 32 13.10 10.30 -7.29
N ASN A 33 14.20 9.53 -7.19
CA ASN A 33 15.23 9.51 -8.23
C ASN A 33 14.71 8.90 -9.54
N LEU A 34 13.93 7.82 -9.47
CA LEU A 34 13.33 7.20 -10.65
C LEU A 34 12.39 8.17 -11.36
N GLU A 35 11.48 8.82 -10.63
CA GLU A 35 10.54 9.78 -11.21
C GLU A 35 11.26 10.98 -11.81
N SER A 36 12.32 11.49 -11.16
CA SER A 36 13.17 12.55 -11.72
C SER A 36 13.82 12.13 -13.04
N LYS A 37 14.30 10.88 -13.16
CA LYS A 37 14.85 10.38 -14.43
C LYS A 37 13.79 10.19 -15.51
N LEU A 38 12.58 9.78 -15.15
CA LEU A 38 11.46 9.73 -16.09
C LEU A 38 11.08 11.13 -16.57
N GLN A 39 11.13 12.13 -15.68
CA GLN A 39 10.86 13.52 -16.03
C GLN A 39 11.92 14.15 -16.93
N GLU A 40 13.19 13.76 -16.77
CA GLU A 40 14.26 14.15 -17.70
C GLU A 40 14.02 13.60 -19.12
N LEU A 41 13.43 12.40 -19.25
CA LEU A 41 13.18 11.73 -20.52
C LEU A 41 11.90 12.19 -21.21
N ASP A 42 10.79 12.26 -20.47
CA ASP A 42 9.44 12.42 -21.03
C ASP A 42 8.75 13.74 -20.58
N GLY A 43 9.42 14.53 -19.75
CA GLY A 43 8.98 15.87 -19.33
C GLY A 43 8.55 15.98 -17.85
N PRO A 44 8.40 17.22 -17.33
CA PRO A 44 8.19 17.48 -15.89
C PRO A 44 6.88 16.91 -15.32
N ASN A 45 5.95 16.57 -16.21
CA ASN A 45 4.68 15.96 -15.86
C ASN A 45 4.76 14.43 -15.82
N ALA A 46 5.88 13.78 -16.08
CA ALA A 46 5.96 12.33 -15.87
C ALA A 46 5.76 11.97 -14.39
N ARG A 47 4.94 10.94 -14.10
CA ARG A 47 4.75 10.38 -12.76
C ARG A 47 4.89 8.88 -12.77
N ILE A 48 5.28 8.28 -11.64
CA ILE A 48 5.39 6.82 -11.50
C ILE A 48 4.11 6.09 -11.97
N ALA A 49 2.93 6.60 -11.63
CA ALA A 49 1.65 5.99 -12.01
C ALA A 49 1.41 5.92 -13.54
N ASP A 50 2.12 6.71 -14.35
CA ASP A 50 1.99 6.72 -15.81
C ASP A 50 2.72 5.54 -16.47
N TYR A 51 3.70 4.93 -15.78
CA TYR A 51 4.59 3.90 -16.34
C TYR A 51 4.29 2.49 -15.81
N PHE A 52 3.61 2.38 -14.66
CA PHE A 52 3.31 1.10 -14.03
C PHE A 52 1.83 0.75 -14.16
N ASP A 53 1.55 -0.36 -14.85
CA ASP A 53 0.20 -0.93 -14.96
C ASP A 53 -0.35 -1.34 -13.58
N VAL A 54 0.54 -1.78 -12.69
CA VAL A 54 0.22 -2.17 -11.31
C VAL A 54 1.26 -1.65 -10.32
N ILE A 55 0.78 -1.11 -9.20
CA ILE A 55 1.61 -0.77 -8.03
C ILE A 55 1.15 -1.60 -6.84
N ALA A 56 2.05 -2.41 -6.29
CA ALA A 56 1.79 -3.25 -5.13
C ALA A 56 2.59 -2.76 -3.92
N GLY A 57 1.98 -2.79 -2.73
CA GLY A 57 2.66 -2.35 -1.52
C GLY A 57 2.08 -2.94 -0.25
N THR A 58 2.95 -3.31 0.70
CA THR A 58 2.56 -3.83 2.03
C THR A 58 2.97 -2.85 3.12
N SER A 59 2.13 -2.65 4.14
CA SER A 59 2.43 -1.77 5.26
C SER A 59 2.78 -0.35 4.79
N THR A 60 3.92 0.21 5.21
CA THR A 60 4.46 1.47 4.68
C THR A 60 4.47 1.52 3.15
N GLY A 61 4.79 0.43 2.46
CA GLY A 61 4.73 0.36 1.00
C GLY A 61 3.31 0.47 0.44
N GLY A 62 2.31 0.00 1.18
CA GLY A 62 0.89 0.19 0.85
C GLY A 62 0.45 1.64 1.00
N LEU A 63 0.97 2.36 1.99
CA LEU A 63 0.76 3.81 2.13
C LEU A 63 1.40 4.57 0.96
N ILE A 64 2.65 4.26 0.58
CA ILE A 64 3.31 4.84 -0.59
C ILE A 64 2.50 4.54 -1.87
N THR A 65 2.02 3.30 -2.01
CA THR A 65 1.18 2.89 -3.15
C THR A 65 -0.08 3.73 -3.25
N ALA A 66 -0.78 3.96 -2.13
CA ALA A 66 -1.97 4.80 -2.12
C ALA A 66 -1.64 6.27 -2.47
N MET A 67 -0.55 6.82 -1.96
CA MET A 67 -0.11 8.19 -2.31
C MET A 67 0.21 8.37 -3.79
N LEU A 68 0.83 7.36 -4.42
CA LEU A 68 1.16 7.37 -5.85
C LEU A 68 -0.06 7.16 -6.75
N ALA A 69 -1.09 6.47 -6.27
CA ALA A 69 -2.24 6.07 -7.09
C ALA A 69 -3.51 6.87 -6.80
N ALA A 70 -3.57 7.63 -5.69
CA ALA A 70 -4.71 8.47 -5.36
C ALA A 70 -4.80 9.67 -6.34
N PRO A 71 -5.98 9.94 -6.92
CA PRO A 71 -6.17 11.11 -7.77
C PRO A 71 -6.25 12.39 -6.93
N GLY A 72 -5.58 13.44 -7.40
CA GLY A 72 -5.79 14.83 -7.00
C GLY A 72 -6.88 15.51 -7.83
N GLU A 73 -7.03 16.83 -7.66
CA GLU A 73 -8.08 17.63 -8.32
C GLU A 73 -7.96 17.64 -9.85
N ASP A 74 -6.75 17.55 -10.38
CA ASP A 74 -6.43 17.50 -11.81
C ASP A 74 -6.45 16.06 -12.38
N ASN A 75 -6.94 15.09 -11.61
CA ASN A 75 -6.92 13.66 -11.93
C ASN A 75 -5.49 13.12 -12.18
N ARG A 76 -4.50 13.73 -11.54
CA ARG A 76 -3.10 13.29 -11.51
C ARG A 76 -2.76 12.75 -10.11
N PRO A 77 -1.68 11.98 -9.95
CA PRO A 77 -1.27 11.50 -8.64
C PRO A 77 -1.17 12.64 -7.62
N LEU A 78 -1.85 12.48 -6.49
CA LEU A 78 -1.88 13.46 -5.40
C LEU A 78 -0.48 13.79 -4.90
N PHE A 79 0.44 12.83 -4.96
CA PHE A 79 1.84 12.99 -4.60
C PHE A 79 2.76 12.67 -5.77
N ASN A 80 3.75 13.54 -5.99
CA ASN A 80 4.97 13.15 -6.71
C ASN A 80 5.88 12.37 -5.74
N ALA A 81 6.85 11.62 -6.28
CA ALA A 81 7.69 10.75 -5.48
C ALA A 81 8.61 11.51 -4.50
N GLU A 82 8.98 12.75 -4.82
CA GLU A 82 9.75 13.61 -3.92
C GLU A 82 8.93 14.07 -2.70
N ASN A 83 7.67 14.44 -2.89
CA ASN A 83 6.76 14.81 -1.81
C ASN A 83 6.52 13.64 -0.86
N ILE A 84 6.53 12.39 -1.35
CA ILE A 84 6.46 11.20 -0.49
C ILE A 84 7.71 11.12 0.40
N THR A 85 8.90 11.42 -0.14
CA THR A 85 10.14 11.46 0.67
C THR A 85 10.03 12.51 1.78
N SER A 86 9.60 13.73 1.42
CA SER A 86 9.38 14.84 2.36
C SER A 86 8.31 14.49 3.42
N PHE A 87 7.24 13.83 3.02
CA PHE A 87 6.20 13.35 3.92
C PHE A 87 6.78 12.41 4.98
N TYR A 88 7.57 11.41 4.59
CA TYR A 88 8.19 10.52 5.58
C TYR A 88 9.19 11.26 6.48
N LEU A 89 10.00 12.16 5.95
CA LEU A 89 10.93 12.95 6.75
C LEU A 89 10.22 13.79 7.82
N GLN A 90 9.07 14.40 7.48
CA GLN A 90 8.30 15.25 8.37
C GLN A 90 7.47 14.46 9.40
N HIS A 91 6.83 13.38 8.97
CA HIS A 91 5.83 12.68 9.76
C HIS A 91 6.37 11.46 10.51
N CYS A 92 7.48 10.83 10.07
CA CYS A 92 8.06 9.68 10.77
C CYS A 92 8.32 9.91 12.26
N PRO A 93 8.87 11.05 12.71
CA PRO A 93 9.09 11.27 14.15
C PRO A 93 7.82 11.34 14.98
N GLN A 94 6.68 11.65 14.35
CA GLN A 94 5.36 11.74 15.00
C GLN A 94 4.59 10.43 14.90
N ILE A 95 4.79 9.66 13.82
CA ILE A 95 4.23 8.31 13.65
C ILE A 95 4.97 7.30 14.54
N PHE A 96 6.29 7.44 14.65
CA PHE A 96 7.20 6.60 15.43
C PHE A 96 7.96 7.47 16.45
N PRO A 97 7.27 8.05 17.45
CA PRO A 97 7.93 8.82 18.49
C PRO A 97 8.98 7.96 19.18
N ALA A 98 10.19 8.49 19.33
CA ALA A 98 11.24 7.80 20.05
C ALA A 98 10.79 7.62 21.51
N SER A 99 10.46 6.39 21.90
CA SER A 99 10.29 6.02 23.30
C SER A 99 11.57 6.42 24.04
N ARG A 100 11.47 7.30 25.03
CA ARG A 100 12.58 7.63 25.94
C ARG A 100 13.02 6.31 26.59
N ARG A 101 14.09 5.74 26.04
CA ARG A 101 14.60 4.42 26.37
C ARG A 101 15.27 4.46 27.75
N ASN A 102 14.49 4.38 28.81
CA ASN A 102 14.98 4.18 30.18
C ASN A 102 14.73 2.72 30.59
N GLY A 103 15.79 2.07 31.07
CA GLY A 103 15.90 0.62 31.16
C GLY A 103 14.99 -0.10 32.17
N PHE A 104 15.02 -1.44 32.03
CA PHE A 104 14.51 -2.48 32.93
C PHE A 104 13.00 -2.52 33.26
N MET A 105 12.27 -1.41 33.26
CA MET A 105 10.85 -1.40 33.65
C MET A 105 9.89 -1.82 32.52
N ASP A 106 10.35 -1.80 31.27
CA ASP A 106 9.54 -2.05 30.06
C ASP A 106 9.21 -3.53 29.81
N MET A 107 9.99 -4.45 30.37
CA MET A 107 9.75 -5.89 30.18
C MET A 107 8.46 -6.35 30.91
N ILE A 108 8.05 -5.64 31.96
CA ILE A 108 6.85 -5.96 32.76
C ILE A 108 5.61 -5.28 32.17
N THR A 109 5.74 -4.08 31.58
CA THR A 109 4.64 -3.37 30.94
C THR A 109 4.25 -3.96 29.59
N ASN A 110 5.18 -4.52 28.80
CA ASN A 110 4.87 -5.14 27.50
C ASN A 110 3.99 -6.40 27.58
N VAL A 111 3.79 -6.98 28.77
CA VAL A 111 2.88 -8.14 28.98
C VAL A 111 1.46 -7.71 29.37
N PHE A 112 1.28 -6.46 29.85
CA PHE A 112 0.00 -5.92 30.33
C PHE A 112 -0.45 -4.63 29.61
N GLY A 113 0.41 -4.01 28.81
CA GLY A 113 0.20 -2.74 28.14
C GLY A 113 -0.11 -2.93 26.66
N GLY A 114 -1.02 -2.10 26.14
CA GLY A 114 -1.44 -2.11 24.73
C GLY A 114 -0.30 -1.79 23.74
N PRO A 115 -0.63 -1.56 22.46
CA PRO A 115 0.36 -1.37 21.39
C PRO A 115 1.34 -0.22 21.68
N GLU A 116 2.58 -0.36 21.18
CA GLU A 116 3.67 0.61 21.39
C GLU A 116 3.30 2.03 20.93
N TYR A 117 2.42 2.14 19.93
CA TYR A 117 1.87 3.40 19.43
C TYR A 117 0.34 3.38 19.41
N ASP A 118 -0.28 4.52 19.75
CA ASP A 118 -1.74 4.64 19.82
C ASP A 118 -2.42 4.67 18.43
N GLY A 119 -1.63 4.85 17.36
CA GLY A 119 -2.08 4.93 15.98
C GLY A 119 -2.96 6.15 15.64
N LYS A 120 -3.22 7.06 16.59
CA LYS A 120 -4.15 8.19 16.38
C LYS A 120 -3.58 9.17 15.37
N TYR A 121 -2.30 9.49 15.49
CA TYR A 121 -1.64 10.41 14.57
C TYR A 121 -1.66 9.89 13.13
N LEU A 122 -1.26 8.63 12.93
CA LEU A 122 -1.29 7.98 11.61
C LEU A 122 -2.72 7.95 11.04
N LYS A 123 -3.72 7.63 11.87
CA LYS A 123 -5.13 7.61 11.48
C LYS A 123 -5.63 8.98 11.02
N THR A 124 -5.33 10.04 11.75
CA THR A 124 -5.71 11.40 11.37
C THR A 124 -5.00 11.80 10.08
N LEU A 125 -3.69 11.61 10.01
CA LEU A 125 -2.86 11.97 8.86
C LEU A 125 -3.33 11.30 7.56
N VAL A 126 -3.56 9.99 7.60
CA VAL A 126 -3.98 9.23 6.42
C VAL A 126 -5.41 9.59 5.99
N LYS A 127 -6.30 9.89 6.94
CA LYS A 127 -7.67 10.36 6.64
C LYS A 127 -7.70 11.75 6.05
N GLU A 128 -6.87 12.66 6.56
CA GLU A 128 -6.72 14.00 6.00
C GLU A 128 -6.13 13.95 4.59
N LEU A 129 -5.17 13.05 4.35
CA LEU A 129 -4.49 12.94 3.06
C LEU A 129 -5.36 12.30 1.97
N LEU A 130 -6.09 11.23 2.30
CA LEU A 130 -6.86 10.45 1.32
C LEU A 130 -8.36 10.79 1.31
N HIS A 131 -8.82 11.64 2.23
CA HIS A 131 -10.20 12.06 2.37
C HIS A 131 -11.19 10.87 2.26
N ASN A 132 -12.13 10.97 1.31
CA ASN A 132 -13.16 9.97 1.03
C ASN A 132 -12.84 9.10 -0.20
N LEU A 133 -11.58 9.07 -0.64
CA LEU A 133 -11.18 8.27 -1.80
C LEU A 133 -11.29 6.77 -1.47
N THR A 134 -11.81 6.02 -2.43
CA THR A 134 -12.01 4.56 -2.33
C THR A 134 -11.06 3.81 -3.25
N MET A 135 -10.94 2.49 -3.05
CA MET A 135 -10.15 1.61 -3.92
C MET A 135 -10.48 1.76 -5.41
N SER A 136 -11.75 2.03 -5.76
CA SER A 136 -12.20 2.23 -7.14
C SER A 136 -11.68 3.52 -7.77
N ASN A 137 -11.30 4.52 -6.97
CA ASN A 137 -10.86 5.83 -7.43
C ASN A 137 -9.39 5.88 -7.85
N THR A 138 -8.60 4.83 -7.61
CA THR A 138 -7.16 4.87 -7.93
C THR A 138 -6.90 4.97 -9.44
N LEU A 139 -5.88 5.75 -9.79
CA LEU A 139 -5.47 6.05 -11.18
C LEU A 139 -4.89 4.83 -11.90
N THR A 140 -4.15 3.99 -11.17
CA THR A 140 -3.60 2.72 -11.64
C THR A 140 -4.12 1.57 -10.79
N ASN A 141 -3.88 0.33 -11.23
CA ASN A 141 -4.24 -0.83 -10.43
C ASN A 141 -3.32 -0.92 -9.22
N VAL A 142 -3.92 -0.90 -8.03
CA VAL A 142 -3.17 -1.10 -6.79
C VAL A 142 -3.41 -2.49 -6.23
N VAL A 143 -2.43 -3.00 -5.48
CA VAL A 143 -2.53 -4.25 -4.73
C VAL A 143 -1.97 -4.03 -3.34
N ILE A 144 -2.85 -4.06 -2.35
CA ILE A 144 -2.49 -3.81 -0.94
C ILE A 144 -2.98 -4.98 -0.09
N PRO A 145 -2.09 -5.86 0.40
CA PRO A 145 -2.45 -6.96 1.27
C PRO A 145 -2.61 -6.50 2.73
N ALA A 146 -3.50 -7.16 3.46
CA ALA A 146 -3.67 -7.07 4.91
C ALA A 146 -4.08 -8.46 5.45
N PHE A 147 -4.20 -8.61 6.76
CA PHE A 147 -4.70 -9.85 7.38
C PHE A 147 -5.97 -9.56 8.17
N ASP A 148 -7.04 -10.34 7.92
CA ASP A 148 -8.33 -10.21 8.60
C ASP A 148 -8.35 -11.11 9.84
N LEU A 149 -8.33 -10.51 11.04
CA LEU A 149 -8.32 -11.21 12.32
C LEU A 149 -9.64 -11.95 12.59
N LYS A 150 -10.78 -11.36 12.19
CA LYS A 150 -12.09 -11.96 12.41
C LYS A 150 -12.26 -13.26 11.63
N ARG A 151 -11.67 -13.30 10.43
CA ARG A 151 -11.75 -14.45 9.52
C ARG A 151 -10.49 -15.31 9.50
N LEU A 152 -9.45 -14.93 10.24
CA LEU A 152 -8.14 -15.57 10.31
C LEU A 152 -7.56 -15.91 8.93
N GLN A 153 -7.65 -14.97 7.98
CA GLN A 153 -7.21 -15.19 6.60
C GLN A 153 -6.59 -13.95 5.98
N PRO A 154 -5.64 -14.11 5.03
CA PRO A 154 -5.13 -12.99 4.26
C PRO A 154 -6.24 -12.35 3.42
N ILE A 155 -6.20 -11.03 3.31
CA ILE A 155 -7.10 -10.24 2.47
C ILE A 155 -6.28 -9.33 1.56
N ILE A 156 -6.60 -9.32 0.28
CA ILE A 156 -5.95 -8.45 -0.70
C ILE A 156 -6.98 -7.43 -1.16
N PHE A 157 -6.64 -6.15 -1.06
CA PHE A 157 -7.40 -5.06 -1.65
C PHE A 157 -6.81 -4.73 -3.00
N THR A 158 -7.63 -4.78 -4.05
CA THR A 158 -7.23 -4.41 -5.41
C THR A 158 -8.21 -3.39 -6.00
N THR A 159 -7.72 -2.53 -6.90
CA THR A 159 -8.59 -1.60 -7.65
C THR A 159 -9.67 -2.34 -8.42
N LYS A 160 -9.32 -3.50 -9.00
CA LYS A 160 -10.24 -4.35 -9.74
C LYS A 160 -11.39 -4.83 -8.85
N ASP A 161 -11.08 -5.41 -7.70
CA ASP A 161 -12.09 -5.86 -6.73
C ASP A 161 -12.96 -4.70 -6.24
N GLY A 162 -12.37 -3.52 -6.02
CA GLY A 162 -13.10 -2.31 -5.63
C GLY A 162 -14.06 -1.80 -6.70
N LYS A 163 -13.75 -1.99 -7.99
CA LYS A 163 -14.64 -1.64 -9.12
C LYS A 163 -15.73 -2.70 -9.35
N GLU A 164 -15.42 -3.98 -9.11
CA GLU A 164 -16.34 -5.09 -9.38
C GLU A 164 -17.29 -5.41 -8.21
N LYS A 165 -16.89 -5.12 -6.96
CA LYS A 165 -17.66 -5.49 -5.76
C LYS A 165 -17.76 -4.31 -4.80
N ILE A 166 -18.98 -3.82 -4.55
CA ILE A 166 -19.21 -2.69 -3.63
C ILE A 166 -18.65 -2.97 -2.22
N SER A 167 -18.80 -4.20 -1.71
CA SER A 167 -18.26 -4.61 -0.41
C SER A 167 -16.72 -4.68 -0.32
N ARG A 168 -16.02 -4.51 -1.44
CA ARG A 168 -14.56 -4.44 -1.53
C ARG A 168 -14.08 -3.02 -1.85
N ASN A 169 -14.99 -2.09 -2.13
CA ASN A 169 -14.68 -0.69 -2.39
C ASN A 169 -14.48 0.10 -1.08
N ALA A 170 -13.51 -0.34 -0.28
CA ALA A 170 -13.14 0.31 0.98
C ALA A 170 -12.51 1.68 0.74
N LEU A 171 -12.53 2.54 1.77
CA LEU A 171 -11.76 3.78 1.76
C LEU A 171 -10.26 3.45 1.69
N LEU A 172 -9.52 4.18 0.87
CA LEU A 172 -8.06 4.03 0.79
C LEU A 172 -7.41 4.27 2.16
N SER A 173 -7.94 5.20 2.94
CA SER A 173 -7.47 5.45 4.30
C SER A 173 -7.63 4.23 5.22
N ASP A 174 -8.77 3.53 5.16
CA ASP A 174 -8.99 2.32 5.94
C ASP A 174 -8.08 1.16 5.50
N VAL A 175 -7.85 1.01 4.20
CA VAL A 175 -6.94 -0.01 3.65
C VAL A 175 -5.49 0.28 4.06
N CYS A 176 -5.04 1.55 3.98
CA CYS A 176 -3.71 1.98 4.42
C CYS A 176 -3.48 1.76 5.91
N LEU A 177 -4.48 2.05 6.75
CA LEU A 177 -4.40 1.82 8.18
C LEU A 177 -4.38 0.32 8.50
N GLY A 178 -5.20 -0.49 7.83
CA GLY A 178 -5.21 -1.93 8.00
C GLY A 178 -3.89 -2.60 7.60
N THR A 179 -3.33 -2.25 6.44
CA THR A 179 -2.07 -2.84 5.98
C THR A 179 -0.87 -2.41 6.83
N SER A 180 -0.94 -1.27 7.51
CA SER A 180 0.16 -0.73 8.35
C SER A 180 0.01 -1.03 9.85
N ALA A 181 -1.08 -1.71 10.26
CA ALA A 181 -1.37 -2.01 11.65
C ALA A 181 -0.53 -3.19 12.17
N ALA A 182 0.78 -2.97 12.30
CA ALA A 182 1.72 -4.03 12.71
C ALA A 182 1.40 -4.51 14.13
N PRO A 183 1.24 -5.84 14.34
CA PRO A 183 1.05 -6.38 15.68
C PRO A 183 2.14 -5.88 16.63
N THR A 184 1.78 -5.68 17.90
CA THR A 184 2.60 -5.06 18.96
C THR A 184 2.93 -3.57 18.78
N TYR A 185 2.90 -3.03 17.56
CA TYR A 185 3.20 -1.61 17.28
C TYR A 185 1.95 -0.73 17.18
N PHE A 186 0.90 -1.18 16.49
CA PHE A 186 -0.33 -0.42 16.28
C PHE A 186 -1.56 -1.28 16.61
N PRO A 187 -2.67 -0.66 17.06
CA PRO A 187 -3.91 -1.38 17.26
C PRO A 187 -4.48 -1.88 15.91
N PRO A 188 -5.20 -3.03 15.90
CA PRO A 188 -5.95 -3.47 14.73
C PRO A 188 -6.92 -2.38 14.24
N HIS A 189 -7.08 -2.28 12.92
CA HIS A 189 -7.96 -1.29 12.30
C HIS A 189 -9.30 -1.91 11.92
N TYR A 190 -10.36 -1.38 12.54
CA TYR A 190 -11.73 -1.78 12.27
C TYR A 190 -12.43 -0.80 11.32
N PHE A 191 -13.13 -1.34 10.32
CA PHE A 191 -14.08 -0.58 9.50
C PHE A 191 -15.15 -1.49 8.91
N GLU A 192 -16.19 -0.88 8.34
CA GLU A 192 -17.31 -1.58 7.72
C GLU A 192 -17.55 -1.08 6.30
N THR A 193 -17.99 -2.00 5.44
CA THR A 193 -18.53 -1.69 4.11
C THR A 193 -19.92 -2.29 3.98
N LYS A 194 -20.70 -1.83 3.00
CA LYS A 194 -21.98 -2.43 2.65
C LYS A 194 -21.85 -3.14 1.32
N ASP A 195 -22.53 -4.28 1.18
CA ASP A 195 -22.70 -4.92 -0.12
C ASP A 195 -23.89 -4.34 -0.91
N GLU A 196 -24.11 -4.84 -2.12
CA GLU A 196 -25.21 -4.43 -3.02
C GLU A 196 -26.60 -4.64 -2.41
N VAL A 197 -26.73 -5.58 -1.46
CA VAL A 197 -27.98 -5.92 -0.78
C VAL A 197 -28.10 -5.15 0.56
N GLY A 198 -27.14 -4.28 0.87
CA GLY A 198 -27.09 -3.48 2.09
C GLY A 198 -26.59 -4.24 3.32
N LYS A 199 -26.09 -5.47 3.17
CA LYS A 199 -25.52 -6.24 4.28
C LYS A 199 -24.15 -5.67 4.65
N THR A 200 -23.98 -5.44 5.95
CA THR A 200 -22.71 -4.97 6.50
C THR A 200 -21.65 -6.07 6.45
N ARG A 201 -20.49 -5.72 5.91
CA ARG A 201 -19.26 -6.48 5.98
C ARG A 201 -18.25 -5.72 6.84
N SER A 202 -17.99 -6.26 8.02
CA SER A 202 -16.95 -5.78 8.94
C SER A 202 -15.57 -6.31 8.55
N PHE A 203 -14.54 -5.49 8.73
CA PHE A 203 -13.14 -5.85 8.61
C PHE A 203 -12.42 -5.51 9.90
N ASP A 204 -11.59 -6.44 10.37
CA ASP A 204 -10.71 -6.25 11.52
C ASP A 204 -9.29 -6.58 11.05
N LEU A 205 -8.55 -5.55 10.66
CA LEU A 205 -7.32 -5.70 9.88
C LEU A 205 -6.06 -5.46 10.71
N VAL A 206 -5.06 -6.28 10.46
CA VAL A 206 -3.67 -6.06 10.88
C VAL A 206 -2.73 -6.13 9.68
N ASP A 207 -1.48 -5.75 9.92
CA ASP A 207 -0.46 -5.55 8.90
C ASP A 207 -0.33 -6.74 7.95
N GLY A 208 -0.26 -6.42 6.66
CA GLY A 208 -0.11 -7.41 5.60
C GLY A 208 1.18 -8.21 5.70
N GLY A 209 2.20 -7.71 6.39
CA GLY A 209 3.43 -8.40 6.73
C GLY A 209 3.23 -9.66 7.58
N VAL A 210 2.13 -9.74 8.35
CA VAL A 210 1.70 -10.95 9.07
C VAL A 210 1.23 -12.04 8.09
N ALA A 211 0.58 -11.64 7.00
CA ALA A 211 0.12 -12.53 5.94
C ALA A 211 1.26 -12.91 4.98
N ALA A 212 2.01 -11.92 4.51
CA ALA A 212 3.27 -12.09 3.82
C ALA A 212 4.11 -10.82 3.92
N ASN A 213 5.36 -10.97 4.36
CA ASN A 213 6.35 -9.90 4.40
C ASN A 213 6.81 -9.42 2.99
N ASN A 214 6.19 -9.92 1.91
CA ASN A 214 6.53 -9.60 0.53
C ASN A 214 5.27 -9.65 -0.36
N PRO A 215 4.75 -8.49 -0.82
CA PRO A 215 3.56 -8.41 -1.67
C PRO A 215 3.76 -9.08 -3.04
N VAL A 216 5.01 -9.19 -3.54
CA VAL A 216 5.32 -9.85 -4.81
C VAL A 216 4.90 -11.32 -4.79
N SER A 217 5.15 -12.03 -3.69
CA SER A 217 4.79 -13.45 -3.55
C SER A 217 3.29 -13.68 -3.60
N ILE A 218 2.52 -12.82 -2.90
CA ILE A 218 1.05 -12.85 -2.91
C ILE A 218 0.51 -12.46 -4.30
N TYR A 219 1.09 -11.42 -4.91
CA TYR A 219 0.64 -10.92 -6.19
C TYR A 219 0.96 -11.89 -7.34
N LEU A 220 2.11 -12.57 -7.30
CA LEU A 220 2.43 -13.64 -8.26
C LEU A 220 1.40 -14.76 -8.19
N VAL A 221 1.00 -15.24 -6.99
CA VAL A 221 -0.06 -16.25 -6.85
C VAL A 221 -1.39 -15.75 -7.44
N ASN A 222 -1.73 -14.48 -7.22
CA ASN A 222 -2.96 -13.89 -7.75
C ASN A 222 -2.90 -13.68 -9.29
N ILE A 223 -1.74 -13.31 -9.85
CA ILE A 223 -1.52 -13.21 -11.31
C ILE A 223 -1.56 -14.57 -11.98
N TYR A 224 -0.89 -15.58 -11.43
CA TYR A 224 -0.88 -16.93 -12.02
C TYR A 224 -2.28 -17.52 -12.04
N ALA A 225 -3.12 -17.22 -11.05
CA ALA A 225 -4.54 -17.57 -11.06
C ALA A 225 -5.37 -16.80 -12.13
N LEU A 226 -4.89 -15.65 -12.60
CA LEU A 226 -5.52 -14.80 -13.62
C LEU A 226 -5.07 -15.11 -15.06
N GLY A 227 -4.19 -16.10 -15.29
CA GLY A 227 -3.92 -16.67 -16.62
C GLY A 227 -3.08 -15.80 -17.57
N PHE A 228 -2.39 -14.77 -17.08
CA PHE A 228 -1.53 -13.94 -17.93
C PHE A 228 -0.12 -14.53 -18.06
N LEU A 229 0.38 -14.67 -19.30
CA LEU A 229 1.81 -14.82 -19.60
C LEU A 229 2.46 -13.44 -19.45
N ILE A 230 2.95 -13.12 -18.26
CA ILE A 230 3.54 -11.82 -17.99
C ILE A 230 5.06 -11.89 -18.08
N TYR A 231 5.64 -11.08 -18.95
CA TYR A 231 7.02 -10.63 -18.83
C TYR A 231 7.03 -9.43 -17.87
N CYS A 232 7.19 -9.70 -16.58
CA CYS A 232 7.18 -8.66 -15.54
C CYS A 232 8.56 -8.00 -15.43
N CYS A 233 8.64 -6.68 -15.60
CA CYS A 233 9.74 -5.93 -15.02
C CYS A 233 9.39 -5.62 -13.56
N PHE A 234 10.01 -6.32 -12.62
CA PHE A 234 9.83 -6.10 -11.19
C PHE A 234 10.91 -5.17 -10.65
N ILE A 235 10.51 -3.99 -10.20
CA ILE A 235 11.36 -3.16 -9.34
C ILE A 235 10.93 -3.44 -7.91
N LYS A 236 11.76 -4.19 -7.19
CA LYS A 236 11.57 -4.50 -5.78
C LYS A 236 12.47 -3.60 -4.94
N LEU A 237 11.85 -2.78 -4.09
CA LEU A 237 12.56 -1.88 -3.19
C LEU A 237 12.50 -2.44 -1.77
N TRP A 238 13.66 -2.83 -1.22
CA TRP A 238 13.79 -3.31 0.16
C TRP A 238 13.96 -2.13 1.11
N GLY A 239 13.27 -2.19 2.25
CA GLY A 239 13.47 -1.31 3.41
C GLY A 239 14.29 -1.98 4.49
#